data_AF-X0JP38-F1
#
_entry.id   AF-X0JP38-F1
#
_cell.length_a   1.000
_cell.length_b   1.000
_cell.length_c   1.000
_cell.angle_alpha   90.00
_cell.angle_beta   90.00
_cell.angle_gamma   90.00
#
_symmetry.space_group_name_H-M   'P 1'
#
loop_
_entity.id
_entity.type
_entity.pdbx_description
1 polymer ?
#
loop_
_entity_poly.entity_id
_entity_poly.type
_entity_poly.pdbx_seq_one_letter_code
_entity_poly.pdbx_strand_id
1 'polypeptide(L)'
;MSDYSDEGSESSSVDEYAESTHALSRTLDSIRSTEDDAQAIKSGCQQAPFDHRNRTVVDTSVRNTWELDASNFNLVNKKWFEDFSSRILRYMARGLGLFELRADPHKLLLYEPGSFLQPHKDSEKEQGMIGTLFVCLPSQHEGGDVCLSFGSQKRRLSTAENCEFDLTAMSWYSDVTHEVERLTSGYRLVLAYKLFATGEDELSASTFFQRTKDLKSMLARFRTDLPKVGKLLYPLDHLYAESSLCLRNLQGRDRSIGRYLNEICSEACFYFMFGQTTHF
;
A
#
# COMPACT_ATOMS: atom_id res chain seq x y z
N MET A 1 -5.69 -40.74 60.13
CA MET A 1 -5.60 -39.32 59.78
C MET A 1 -4.48 -39.22 58.75
N SER A 2 -4.74 -39.68 57.53
CA SER A 2 -5.40 -39.00 56.40
C SER A 2 -4.48 -37.93 55.79
N ASP A 3 -3.96 -38.28 54.62
CA ASP A 3 -3.40 -37.43 53.56
C ASP A 3 -4.23 -36.17 53.32
N TYR A 4 -3.60 -35.11 52.81
CA TYR A 4 -3.93 -34.55 51.49
C TYR A 4 -2.88 -33.52 51.04
N SER A 5 -2.45 -33.70 49.80
CA SER A 5 -1.58 -32.86 48.98
C SER A 5 -2.23 -31.53 48.62
N ASP A 6 -1.42 -30.48 48.40
CA ASP A 6 -1.79 -29.38 47.50
C ASP A 6 -0.52 -28.87 46.79
N GLU A 7 -0.17 -29.51 45.68
CA GLU A 7 0.59 -28.89 44.60
C GLU A 7 -0.44 -28.54 43.52
N GLY A 8 -0.63 -27.23 43.26
CA GLY A 8 -1.68 -26.76 42.39
C GLY A 8 -1.43 -25.37 41.83
N SER A 9 -0.80 -25.36 40.65
CA SER A 9 -1.08 -24.47 39.51
C SER A 9 -0.90 -22.96 39.64
N GLU A 10 0.31 -22.48 39.32
CA GLU A 10 0.53 -21.17 38.69
C GLU A 10 1.77 -21.27 37.77
N SER A 11 1.66 -21.94 36.61
CA SER A 11 2.74 -21.89 35.61
C SER A 11 2.32 -22.04 34.15
N SER A 12 1.02 -22.01 33.80
CA SER A 12 0.63 -22.29 32.41
C SER A 12 0.50 -21.06 31.51
N SER A 13 0.40 -19.84 32.04
CA SER A 13 0.09 -18.66 31.20
C SER A 13 1.31 -17.82 30.79
N VAL A 14 2.44 -17.96 31.49
CA VAL A 14 3.67 -17.19 31.21
C VAL A 14 4.55 -17.93 30.18
N ASP A 15 4.54 -19.26 30.22
CA ASP A 15 5.31 -20.10 29.28
C ASP A 15 4.65 -20.13 27.88
N GLU A 16 3.32 -20.10 27.79
CA GLU A 16 2.59 -20.12 26.50
C GLU A 16 2.80 -18.83 25.69
N TYR A 17 2.92 -17.68 26.37
CA TYR A 17 3.22 -16.38 25.74
C TYR A 17 4.71 -16.27 25.32
N ALA A 18 5.61 -16.87 26.10
CA ALA A 18 7.05 -16.90 25.79
C ALA A 18 7.37 -17.87 24.63
N GLU A 19 6.64 -18.99 24.54
CA GLU A 19 6.76 -19.93 23.41
C GLU A 19 6.19 -19.35 22.11
N SER A 20 5.05 -18.65 22.17
CA SER A 20 4.44 -17.98 21.00
C SER A 20 5.36 -16.89 20.42
N THR A 21 6.01 -16.10 21.28
CA THR A 21 6.98 -15.08 20.85
C THR A 21 8.29 -15.67 20.32
N HIS A 22 8.73 -16.82 20.84
CA HIS A 22 9.88 -17.55 20.31
C HIS A 22 9.62 -18.23 18.97
N ALA A 23 8.41 -18.73 18.72
CA ALA A 23 8.00 -19.29 17.43
C ALA A 23 8.02 -18.21 16.33
N LEU A 24 7.42 -17.05 16.59
CA LEU A 24 7.43 -15.88 15.69
C LEU A 24 8.85 -15.42 15.32
N SER A 25 9.81 -15.54 16.24
CA SER A 25 11.22 -15.17 15.99
C SER A 25 11.97 -16.16 15.10
N ARG A 26 11.61 -17.45 15.09
CA ARG A 26 12.27 -18.46 14.23
C ARG A 26 11.69 -18.49 12.82
N THR A 27 10.40 -18.22 12.69
CA THR A 27 9.65 -18.30 11.42
C THR A 27 10.05 -17.23 10.41
N LEU A 28 10.63 -16.10 10.84
CA LEU A 28 11.11 -15.05 9.92
C LEU A 28 12.57 -15.21 9.47
N ASP A 29 13.33 -16.12 10.09
CA ASP A 29 14.71 -16.45 9.69
C ASP A 29 14.76 -17.60 8.66
N SER A 30 13.73 -18.47 8.63
CA SER A 30 13.52 -19.47 7.58
C SER A 30 12.56 -18.89 6.54
N ILE A 31 13.07 -18.55 5.37
CA ILE A 31 12.35 -17.87 4.27
C ILE A 31 11.06 -18.60 3.84
N ARG A 32 10.91 -19.89 4.14
CA ARG A 32 9.72 -20.69 3.82
C ARG A 32 8.79 -20.79 5.03
N SER A 33 7.58 -20.26 4.91
CA SER A 33 6.49 -20.58 5.84
C SER A 33 5.98 -21.99 5.58
N THR A 34 6.12 -22.88 6.56
CA THR A 34 5.42 -24.17 6.59
C THR A 34 3.97 -24.00 7.08
N GLU A 35 3.19 -25.07 7.09
CA GLU A 35 1.86 -25.06 7.70
C GLU A 35 1.92 -24.82 9.22
N ASP A 36 2.88 -25.43 9.91
CA ASP A 36 3.10 -25.21 11.35
C ASP A 36 3.45 -23.75 11.65
N ASP A 37 4.32 -23.15 10.82
CA ASP A 37 4.64 -21.72 10.89
C ASP A 37 3.40 -20.84 10.69
N ALA A 38 2.56 -21.18 9.70
CA ALA A 38 1.34 -20.43 9.43
C ALA A 38 0.36 -20.51 10.61
N GLN A 39 0.20 -21.68 11.24
CA GLN A 39 -0.63 -21.83 12.42
C GLN A 39 -0.06 -21.08 13.63
N ALA A 40 1.26 -21.09 13.81
CA ALA A 40 1.91 -20.30 14.86
C ALA A 40 1.69 -18.79 14.65
N ILE A 41 1.85 -18.28 13.43
CA ILE A 41 1.56 -16.87 13.09
C ILE A 41 0.08 -16.56 13.34
N LYS A 42 -0.82 -17.43 12.86
CA LYS A 42 -2.27 -17.29 13.02
C LYS A 42 -2.67 -17.15 14.49
N SER A 43 -2.00 -17.85 15.41
CA SER A 43 -2.29 -17.79 16.85
C SER A 43 -2.07 -16.40 17.46
N GLY A 44 -1.16 -15.60 16.89
CA GLY A 44 -0.95 -14.20 17.25
C GLY A 44 -1.80 -13.20 16.45
N CYS A 45 -2.46 -13.64 15.38
CA CYS A 45 -3.26 -12.78 14.52
C CYS A 45 -4.70 -12.60 15.04
N GLN A 46 -5.34 -11.54 14.55
CA GLN A 46 -6.79 -11.36 14.63
C GLN A 46 -7.41 -11.46 13.24
N GLN A 47 -8.72 -11.74 13.17
CA GLN A 47 -9.44 -11.64 11.90
C GLN A 47 -9.40 -10.20 11.41
N ALA A 48 -8.97 -10.01 10.16
CA ALA A 48 -8.74 -8.68 9.62
C ALA A 48 -10.04 -7.92 9.44
N PRO A 49 -10.21 -6.76 10.09
CA PRO A 49 -11.38 -5.93 9.89
C PRO A 49 -11.27 -5.15 8.57
N PHE A 50 -12.38 -4.51 8.20
CA PHE A 50 -12.43 -3.54 7.11
C PHE A 50 -13.23 -2.31 7.53
N ASP A 51 -13.00 -1.20 6.84
CA ASP A 51 -13.73 0.04 7.12
C ASP A 51 -15.05 0.06 6.37
N HIS A 52 -16.13 0.17 7.12
CA HIS A 52 -17.48 0.35 6.60
C HIS A 52 -18.11 1.59 7.23
N ARG A 53 -18.28 2.66 6.42
CA ARG A 53 -19.02 3.88 6.82
C ARG A 53 -18.57 4.43 8.20
N ASN A 54 -17.27 4.67 8.35
CA ASN A 54 -16.62 5.17 9.57
C ASN A 54 -16.64 4.21 10.78
N ARG A 55 -16.86 2.91 10.56
CA ARG A 55 -16.71 1.87 11.58
C ARG A 55 -15.79 0.77 11.07
N THR A 56 -14.96 0.26 11.96
CA THR A 56 -14.10 -0.91 11.70
C THR A 56 -14.88 -2.15 12.11
N VAL A 57 -15.18 -3.04 11.15
CA VAL A 57 -16.04 -4.22 11.33
C VAL A 57 -15.33 -5.46 10.79
N VAL A 58 -15.57 -6.62 11.42
CA VAL A 58 -15.15 -7.92 10.90
C VAL A 58 -16.32 -8.57 10.16
N ASP A 59 -16.18 -8.78 8.85
CA ASP A 59 -17.14 -9.52 8.02
C ASP A 59 -16.37 -10.44 7.06
N THR A 60 -16.42 -11.74 7.33
CA THR A 60 -15.71 -12.77 6.54
C THR A 60 -16.32 -13.00 5.16
N SER A 61 -17.50 -12.45 4.87
CA SER A 61 -18.06 -12.41 3.52
C SER A 61 -17.40 -11.33 2.64
N VAL A 62 -16.76 -10.33 3.25
CA VAL A 62 -16.04 -9.24 2.57
C VAL A 62 -14.53 -9.47 2.60
N ARG A 63 -14.00 -9.85 3.77
CA ARG A 63 -12.58 -10.07 4.00
C ARG A 63 -12.38 -11.28 4.90
N ASN A 64 -11.87 -12.35 4.31
CA ASN A 64 -11.47 -13.53 5.06
C ASN A 64 -9.94 -13.61 5.08
N THR A 65 -9.30 -12.90 6.02
CA THR A 65 -7.83 -12.82 6.12
C THR A 65 -7.47 -12.61 7.58
N TRP A 66 -6.33 -13.11 8.01
CA TRP A 66 -5.76 -12.87 9.33
C TRP A 66 -4.74 -11.73 9.26
N GLU A 67 -4.71 -10.87 10.27
CA GLU A 67 -3.73 -9.78 10.34
C GLU A 67 -3.03 -9.70 11.69
N LEU A 68 -1.77 -9.27 11.65
CA LEU A 68 -0.98 -8.87 12.80
C LEU A 68 -0.46 -7.45 12.55
N ASP A 69 -0.74 -6.53 13.49
CA ASP A 69 -0.28 -5.14 13.37
C ASP A 69 1.25 -5.04 13.46
N ALA A 70 1.83 -4.08 12.74
CA ALA A 70 3.27 -3.83 12.76
C ALA A 70 3.84 -3.51 14.15
N SER A 71 3.03 -3.07 15.12
CA SER A 71 3.49 -2.92 16.51
C SER A 71 3.81 -4.24 17.22
N ASN A 72 3.30 -5.36 16.69
CA ASN A 72 3.33 -6.66 17.35
C ASN A 72 4.34 -7.63 16.73
N PHE A 73 5.15 -7.19 15.76
CA PHE A 73 6.25 -7.97 15.21
C PHE A 73 7.44 -7.09 14.85
N ASN A 74 8.62 -7.70 14.81
CA ASN A 74 9.85 -7.03 14.39
C ASN A 74 10.52 -7.82 13.27
N LEU A 75 10.91 -7.11 12.21
CA LEU A 75 11.76 -7.69 11.17
C LEU A 75 13.22 -7.58 11.64
N VAL A 76 13.74 -8.67 12.21
CA VAL A 76 15.07 -8.69 12.85
C VAL A 76 16.23 -8.71 11.85
N ASN A 77 15.97 -9.13 10.61
CA ASN A 77 16.98 -9.16 9.56
C ASN A 77 17.33 -7.74 9.07
N LYS A 78 18.45 -7.19 9.55
CA LYS A 78 18.91 -5.84 9.16
C LYS A 78 19.11 -5.66 7.65
N LYS A 79 19.51 -6.72 6.93
CA LYS A 79 19.68 -6.68 5.47
C LYS A 79 18.35 -6.51 4.72
N TRP A 80 17.23 -6.88 5.36
CA TRP A 80 15.89 -6.60 4.83
C TRP A 80 15.73 -5.11 4.58
N PHE A 81 16.07 -4.27 5.58
CA PHE A 81 15.90 -2.83 5.48
C PHE A 81 17.00 -2.18 4.63
N GLU A 82 18.26 -2.50 4.86
CA GLU A 82 19.38 -1.78 4.22
C GLU A 82 19.46 -2.04 2.70
N ASP A 83 19.36 -3.30 2.27
CA ASP A 83 19.68 -3.68 0.89
C ASP A 83 18.46 -4.17 0.10
N PHE A 84 17.65 -5.02 0.70
CA PHE A 84 16.56 -5.66 -0.03
C PHE A 84 15.39 -4.71 -0.26
N SER A 85 14.90 -4.07 0.81
CA SER A 85 13.80 -3.11 0.73
C SER A 85 14.18 -1.92 -0.13
N SER A 86 15.42 -1.42 -0.05
CA SER A 86 15.88 -0.28 -0.87
C SER A 86 15.85 -0.61 -2.37
N ARG A 87 16.16 -1.86 -2.76
CA ARG A 87 16.03 -2.31 -4.16
C ARG A 87 14.58 -2.42 -4.60
N ILE A 88 13.71 -3.01 -3.77
CA ILE A 88 12.27 -3.08 -4.06
C ILE A 88 11.70 -1.67 -4.21
N LEU A 89 11.96 -0.78 -3.26
CA LEU A 89 11.42 0.57 -3.25
C LEU A 89 11.87 1.38 -4.46
N ARG A 90 13.13 1.27 -4.89
CA ARG A 90 13.59 1.89 -6.14
C ARG A 90 12.86 1.35 -7.37
N TYR A 91 12.60 0.05 -7.43
CA TYR A 91 11.89 -0.56 -8.55
C TYR A 91 10.40 -0.18 -8.55
N MET A 92 9.76 -0.20 -7.38
CA MET A 92 8.37 0.22 -7.19
C MET A 92 8.19 1.72 -7.47
N ALA A 93 9.13 2.58 -7.04
CA ALA A 93 9.11 4.01 -7.33
C ALA A 93 9.07 4.25 -8.83
N ARG A 94 9.97 3.62 -9.59
CA ARG A 94 9.97 3.70 -11.06
C ARG A 94 8.67 3.18 -11.69
N GLY A 95 8.14 2.06 -11.18
CA GLY A 95 6.87 1.49 -11.66
C GLY A 95 5.67 2.41 -11.43
N LEU A 96 5.67 3.17 -10.32
CA LEU A 96 4.69 4.20 -10.01
C LEU A 96 5.02 5.55 -10.68
N GLY A 97 6.14 5.69 -11.40
CA GLY A 97 6.54 6.97 -11.99
C GLY A 97 6.99 8.02 -10.97
N LEU A 98 7.54 7.57 -9.84
CA LEU A 98 8.05 8.40 -8.75
C LEU A 98 9.57 8.29 -8.67
N PHE A 99 10.22 9.35 -8.17
CA PHE A 99 11.65 9.35 -7.94
C PHE A 99 12.07 8.45 -6.77
N GLU A 100 11.45 8.64 -5.61
CA GLU A 100 11.78 7.92 -4.39
C GLU A 100 10.51 7.63 -3.58
N LEU A 101 10.57 6.52 -2.83
CA LEU A 101 9.51 6.06 -1.95
C LEU A 101 10.09 5.80 -0.56
N ARG A 102 9.32 6.19 0.44
CA ARG A 102 9.41 5.66 1.79
C ARG A 102 8.28 4.66 2.00
N ALA A 103 8.61 3.52 2.61
CA ALA A 103 7.65 2.50 2.99
C ALA A 103 7.66 2.30 4.50
N ASP A 104 6.52 2.53 5.13
CA ASP A 104 6.35 2.32 6.56
C ASP A 104 5.61 0.99 6.78
N PRO A 105 6.12 0.07 7.62
CA PRO A 105 5.43 -1.17 7.95
C PRO A 105 4.00 -0.90 8.43
N HIS A 106 3.05 -1.70 7.95
CA HIS A 106 1.66 -1.58 8.37
C HIS A 106 1.18 -2.83 9.08
N LYS A 107 1.15 -3.97 8.36
CA LYS A 107 0.63 -5.24 8.89
C LYS A 107 1.31 -6.43 8.23
N LEU A 108 1.30 -7.55 8.93
CA LEU A 108 1.49 -8.88 8.35
C LEU A 108 0.11 -9.47 8.09
N LEU A 109 -0.12 -9.98 6.89
CA LEU A 109 -1.37 -10.62 6.48
C LEU A 109 -1.13 -12.10 6.21
N LEU A 110 -1.94 -12.97 6.80
CA LEU A 110 -1.94 -14.39 6.55
C LEU A 110 -3.25 -14.79 5.87
N TYR A 111 -3.11 -15.37 4.68
CA TYR A 111 -4.21 -15.96 3.91
C TYR A 111 -4.10 -17.48 4.02
N GLU A 112 -5.23 -18.12 4.32
CA GLU A 112 -5.37 -19.58 4.37
C GLU A 112 -6.35 -20.04 3.28
N PRO A 113 -6.54 -21.35 3.05
CA PRO A 113 -7.47 -21.81 2.03
C PRO A 113 -8.89 -21.24 2.24
N GLY A 114 -9.44 -20.65 1.20
CA GLY A 114 -10.73 -19.94 1.24
C GLY A 114 -10.64 -18.47 1.67
N SER A 115 -9.45 -17.95 2.02
CA SER A 115 -9.23 -16.52 2.20
C SER A 115 -9.41 -15.75 0.90
N PHE A 116 -9.95 -14.53 0.99
CA PHE A 116 -10.14 -13.60 -0.13
C PHE A 116 -10.36 -12.18 0.41
N LEU A 117 -10.30 -11.20 -0.50
CA LEU A 117 -10.61 -9.81 -0.19
C LEU A 117 -11.40 -9.20 -1.35
N GLN A 118 -12.62 -8.73 -1.08
CA GLN A 118 -13.46 -8.10 -2.10
C GLN A 118 -12.86 -6.79 -2.64
N PRO A 119 -13.32 -6.34 -3.83
CA PRO A 119 -12.94 -5.06 -4.39
C PRO A 119 -13.15 -3.88 -3.44
N HIS A 120 -12.08 -3.15 -3.15
CA HIS A 120 -12.13 -1.92 -2.37
C HIS A 120 -10.96 -1.00 -2.73
N LYS A 121 -11.01 0.24 -2.25
CA LYS A 121 -9.90 1.18 -2.30
C LYS A 121 -9.29 1.29 -0.92
N ASP A 122 -7.99 1.57 -0.87
CA ASP A 122 -7.33 1.86 0.40
C ASP A 122 -7.85 3.19 0.94
N SER A 123 -8.15 3.22 2.24
CA SER A 123 -8.39 4.49 2.92
C SER A 123 -7.05 5.15 3.22
N GLU A 124 -6.95 6.47 3.02
CA GLU A 124 -5.80 7.23 3.51
C GLU A 124 -5.77 7.12 5.04
N LYS A 125 -4.86 6.31 5.58
CA LYS A 125 -4.71 6.11 7.03
C LYS A 125 -3.91 7.24 7.68
N GLU A 126 -3.02 7.85 6.90
CA GLU A 126 -2.04 8.82 7.37
C GLU A 126 -1.86 9.91 6.32
N GLN A 127 -1.65 11.14 6.78
CA GLN A 127 -1.47 12.28 5.89
C GLN A 127 -0.26 12.06 4.98
N GLY A 128 -0.48 12.17 3.66
CA GLY A 128 0.57 11.99 2.65
C GLY A 128 0.83 10.54 2.25
N MET A 129 0.08 9.58 2.78
CA MET A 129 0.06 8.22 2.24
C MET A 129 -0.47 8.27 0.80
N ILE A 130 0.28 7.69 -0.13
CA ILE A 130 -0.09 7.67 -1.56
C ILE A 130 -0.56 6.30 -2.03
N GLY A 131 -0.29 5.23 -1.27
CA GLY A 131 -0.63 3.89 -1.70
C GLY A 131 -0.05 2.80 -0.82
N THR A 132 -0.03 1.59 -1.37
CA THR A 132 0.28 0.36 -0.65
C THR A 132 1.35 -0.44 -1.40
N LEU A 133 2.27 -1.06 -0.65
CA LEU A 133 3.21 -2.07 -1.14
C LEU A 133 2.93 -3.39 -0.43
N PHE A 134 2.66 -4.44 -1.20
CA PHE A 134 2.62 -5.81 -0.73
C PHE A 134 3.92 -6.51 -1.10
N VAL A 135 4.53 -7.18 -0.13
CA VAL A 135 5.63 -8.13 -0.33
C VAL A 135 5.15 -9.50 0.13
N CYS A 136 4.86 -10.38 -0.82
CA CYS A 136 4.52 -11.78 -0.57
C CYS A 136 5.80 -12.51 -0.17
N LEU A 137 5.82 -13.07 1.04
CA LEU A 137 6.91 -13.88 1.57
C LEU A 137 6.82 -15.31 1.02
N PRO A 138 7.95 -16.03 0.90
CA PRO A 138 7.91 -17.36 0.30
C PRO A 138 7.08 -18.33 1.15
N SER A 139 6.02 -18.80 0.52
CA SER A 139 4.97 -19.60 1.13
C SER A 139 4.22 -20.30 0.00
N GLN A 140 4.15 -21.63 0.07
CA GLN A 140 3.51 -22.42 -0.98
C GLN A 140 2.00 -22.21 -0.95
N HIS A 141 1.43 -21.75 -2.08
CA HIS A 141 -0.01 -21.52 -2.22
C HIS A 141 -0.48 -21.58 -3.68
N GLU A 142 -1.80 -21.72 -3.86
CA GLU A 142 -2.47 -21.56 -5.15
C GLU A 142 -3.62 -20.54 -5.04
N GLY A 143 -3.90 -19.84 -6.14
CA GLY A 143 -4.82 -18.71 -6.15
C GLY A 143 -4.24 -17.49 -5.41
N GLY A 144 -5.10 -16.61 -4.92
CA GLY A 144 -4.63 -15.43 -4.16
C GLY A 144 -4.05 -14.28 -5.01
N ASP A 145 -4.25 -14.33 -6.33
CA ASP A 145 -3.79 -13.28 -7.24
C ASP A 145 -4.43 -11.93 -6.91
N VAL A 146 -3.67 -10.86 -7.12
CA VAL A 146 -4.13 -9.50 -6.84
C VAL A 146 -4.65 -8.86 -8.11
N CYS A 147 -5.92 -8.49 -8.10
CA CYS A 147 -6.59 -7.83 -9.22
C CYS A 147 -6.72 -6.34 -8.93
N LEU A 148 -6.17 -5.52 -9.82
CA LEU A 148 -6.15 -4.05 -9.74
C LEU A 148 -7.04 -3.47 -10.84
N SER A 149 -7.79 -2.42 -10.50
CA SER A 149 -8.62 -1.70 -11.46
C SER A 149 -8.65 -0.19 -11.19
N PHE A 150 -8.54 0.58 -12.28
CA PHE A 150 -8.58 2.05 -12.26
C PHE A 150 -9.18 2.56 -13.56
N GLY A 151 -10.31 3.28 -13.47
CA GLY A 151 -11.11 3.64 -14.64
C GLY A 151 -11.52 2.40 -15.45
N SER A 152 -11.17 2.38 -16.74
CA SER A 152 -11.40 1.23 -17.63
C SER A 152 -10.28 0.18 -17.61
N GLN A 153 -9.16 0.47 -16.93
CA GLN A 153 -7.99 -0.41 -16.93
C GLN A 153 -8.11 -1.46 -15.83
N LYS A 154 -7.74 -2.70 -16.16
CA LYS A 154 -7.65 -3.83 -15.22
C LYS A 154 -6.33 -4.56 -15.40
N ARG A 155 -5.74 -5.01 -14.30
CA ARG A 155 -4.52 -5.84 -14.24
C ARG A 155 -4.72 -6.94 -13.21
N ARG A 156 -4.22 -8.14 -13.52
CA ARG A 156 -4.16 -9.27 -12.60
C ARG A 156 -2.69 -9.61 -12.38
N LEU A 157 -2.25 -9.61 -11.14
CA LEU A 157 -0.87 -9.86 -10.73
C LEU A 157 -0.80 -11.24 -10.07
N SER A 158 -0.07 -12.15 -10.70
CA SER A 158 0.14 -13.52 -10.22
C SER A 158 0.99 -13.52 -8.94
N THR A 159 0.56 -14.25 -7.91
CA THR A 159 1.36 -14.44 -6.67
C THR A 159 1.81 -15.87 -6.44
N ALA A 160 1.20 -16.84 -7.13
CA ALA A 160 1.48 -18.26 -6.95
C ALA A 160 2.73 -18.75 -7.71
N GLU A 161 3.17 -18.02 -8.74
CA GLU A 161 4.37 -18.37 -9.52
C GLU A 161 5.63 -18.38 -8.63
N ASN A 162 6.27 -19.55 -8.52
CA ASN A 162 7.44 -19.80 -7.68
C ASN A 162 7.27 -19.37 -6.21
N CYS A 163 6.02 -19.28 -5.71
CA CYS A 163 5.69 -18.74 -4.40
C CYS A 163 6.39 -19.44 -3.23
N GLU A 164 6.79 -20.69 -3.41
CA GLU A 164 7.52 -21.48 -2.43
C GLU A 164 8.94 -20.96 -2.14
N PHE A 165 9.52 -20.18 -3.06
CA PHE A 165 10.93 -19.76 -3.01
C PHE A 165 11.13 -18.26 -3.28
N ASP A 166 10.29 -17.65 -4.12
CA ASP A 166 10.46 -16.28 -4.58
C ASP A 166 9.67 -15.28 -3.75
N LEU A 167 10.21 -14.06 -3.65
CA LEU A 167 9.53 -12.90 -3.10
C LEU A 167 8.80 -12.17 -4.23
N THR A 168 7.49 -11.95 -4.07
CA THR A 168 6.70 -11.18 -5.03
C THR A 168 6.33 -9.83 -4.43
N ALA A 169 6.82 -8.74 -5.03
CA ALA A 169 6.50 -7.38 -4.61
C ALA A 169 5.58 -6.68 -5.62
N MET A 170 4.58 -5.98 -5.11
CA MET A 170 3.61 -5.24 -5.92
C MET A 170 3.14 -3.99 -5.19
N SER A 171 2.93 -2.91 -5.93
CA SER A 171 2.43 -1.66 -5.36
C SER A 171 1.40 -1.01 -6.25
N TRP A 172 0.53 -0.22 -5.63
CA TRP A 172 -0.52 0.55 -6.29
C TRP A 172 -0.83 1.83 -5.49
N TYR A 173 -1.45 2.79 -6.16
CA TYR A 173 -1.96 4.01 -5.54
C TYR A 173 -3.22 3.75 -4.72
N SER A 174 -3.43 4.54 -3.68
CA SER A 174 -4.53 4.41 -2.71
C SER A 174 -5.93 4.40 -3.36
N ASP A 175 -6.09 5.09 -4.48
CA ASP A 175 -7.34 5.22 -5.21
C ASP A 175 -7.58 4.13 -6.27
N VAL A 176 -6.61 3.21 -6.45
CA VAL A 176 -6.77 2.00 -7.25
C VAL A 176 -7.67 1.03 -6.48
N THR A 177 -8.70 0.52 -7.16
CA THR A 177 -9.55 -0.52 -6.60
C THR A 177 -8.80 -1.84 -6.71
N HIS A 178 -8.62 -2.54 -5.59
CA HIS A 178 -7.92 -3.80 -5.54
C HIS A 178 -8.76 -4.88 -4.85
N GLU A 179 -8.56 -6.12 -5.27
CA GLU A 179 -9.13 -7.32 -4.68
C GLU A 179 -8.07 -8.43 -4.64
N VAL A 180 -8.27 -9.39 -3.75
CA VAL A 180 -7.46 -10.61 -3.69
C VAL A 180 -8.37 -11.78 -4.01
N GLU A 181 -8.07 -12.47 -5.11
CA GLU A 181 -8.82 -13.67 -5.50
C GLU A 181 -8.73 -14.74 -4.41
N ARG A 182 -9.66 -15.69 -4.44
CA ARG A 182 -9.71 -16.75 -3.44
C ARG A 182 -8.42 -17.57 -3.45
N LEU A 183 -7.81 -17.75 -2.29
CA LEU A 183 -6.75 -18.73 -2.10
C LEU A 183 -7.37 -20.14 -2.09
N THR A 184 -6.88 -21.04 -2.95
CA THR A 184 -7.46 -22.39 -3.09
C THR A 184 -6.73 -23.44 -2.29
N SER A 185 -5.42 -23.28 -2.09
CA SER A 185 -4.60 -24.21 -1.30
C SER A 185 -3.38 -23.49 -0.70
N GLY A 186 -2.80 -24.10 0.34
CA GLY A 186 -1.62 -23.57 1.03
C GLY A 186 -1.89 -22.30 1.83
N TYR A 187 -0.81 -21.58 2.13
CA TYR A 187 -0.86 -20.34 2.90
C TYR A 187 -0.06 -19.26 2.18
N ARG A 188 -0.59 -18.03 2.19
CA ARG A 188 0.10 -16.87 1.61
C ARG A 188 0.35 -15.85 2.70
N LEU A 189 1.62 -15.56 2.94
CA LEU A 189 2.07 -14.59 3.94
C LEU A 189 2.52 -13.29 3.26
N VAL A 190 2.00 -12.15 3.69
CA VAL A 190 2.24 -10.85 3.03
C VAL A 190 2.62 -9.79 4.06
N LEU A 191 3.74 -9.10 3.82
CA LEU A 191 4.05 -7.85 4.50
C LEU A 191 3.42 -6.68 3.72
N ALA A 192 2.51 -5.97 4.37
CA ALA A 192 1.88 -4.78 3.84
C ALA A 192 2.56 -3.52 4.39
N TYR A 193 2.88 -2.59 3.50
CA TYR A 193 3.49 -1.30 3.82
C TYR A 193 2.65 -0.16 3.27
N LYS A 194 2.60 0.96 4.00
CA LYS A 194 2.09 2.24 3.50
C LYS A 194 3.20 2.93 2.73
N LEU A 195 2.88 3.47 1.56
CA LEU A 195 3.83 4.19 0.71
C LEU A 195 3.66 5.70 0.83
N PHE A 196 4.79 6.40 0.86
CA PHE A 196 4.89 7.85 0.84
C PHE A 196 5.88 8.24 -0.26
N ALA A 197 5.50 9.18 -1.13
CA ALA A 197 6.44 9.75 -2.07
C ALA A 197 7.46 10.61 -1.31
N THR A 198 8.74 10.32 -1.49
CA THR A 198 9.84 11.15 -1.01
C THR A 198 10.63 11.64 -2.22
N GLY A 199 11.31 12.77 -2.08
CA GLY A 199 12.04 13.36 -3.19
C GLY A 199 11.17 14.07 -4.24
N GLU A 200 11.84 14.93 -4.98
CA GLU A 200 11.27 15.66 -6.10
C GLU A 200 11.54 14.87 -7.39
N ASP A 201 10.54 14.73 -8.27
CA ASP A 201 10.76 14.19 -9.62
C ASP A 201 11.83 15.02 -10.34
N GLU A 202 13.06 14.49 -10.43
CA GLU A 202 14.13 15.06 -11.25
C GLU A 202 13.80 14.82 -12.72
N LEU A 203 12.96 15.68 -13.29
CA LEU A 203 12.89 15.84 -14.73
C LEU A 203 14.20 16.43 -15.20
N SER A 204 14.81 15.87 -16.25
CA SER A 204 16.01 16.47 -16.81
C SER A 204 15.74 17.93 -17.17
N ALA A 205 16.66 18.83 -16.83
CA ALA A 205 16.47 20.26 -16.98
C ALA A 205 16.04 20.66 -18.41
N SER A 206 16.51 19.94 -19.43
CA SER A 206 16.13 20.15 -20.83
C SER A 206 14.68 19.76 -21.13
N THR A 207 14.22 18.60 -20.65
CA THR A 207 12.83 18.16 -20.82
C THR A 207 11.87 19.05 -20.03
N PHE A 208 12.29 19.43 -18.82
CA PHE A 208 11.56 20.35 -17.98
C PHE A 208 11.41 21.72 -18.66
N PHE A 209 12.51 22.28 -19.16
CA PHE A 209 12.54 23.57 -19.85
C PHE A 209 11.71 23.59 -21.13
N GLN A 210 11.77 22.54 -21.95
CA GLN A 210 11.00 22.48 -23.18
C GLN A 210 9.49 22.38 -22.89
N ARG A 211 9.08 21.49 -21.97
CA ARG A 211 7.66 21.34 -21.60
C ARG A 211 7.09 22.59 -20.92
N THR A 212 7.87 23.26 -20.07
CA THR A 212 7.47 24.53 -19.46
C THR A 212 7.31 25.64 -20.50
N LYS A 213 8.23 25.74 -21.47
CA LYS A 213 8.14 26.72 -22.57
C LYS A 213 6.88 26.53 -23.42
N ASP A 214 6.54 25.30 -23.77
CA ASP A 214 5.37 25.01 -24.60
C ASP A 214 4.06 25.29 -23.85
N LEU A 215 3.96 24.85 -22.60
CA LEU A 215 2.78 25.11 -21.75
C LEU A 215 2.61 26.61 -21.47
N LYS A 216 3.70 27.35 -21.21
CA LYS A 216 3.67 28.81 -21.07
C LYS A 216 3.15 29.50 -22.33
N SER A 217 3.59 29.03 -23.50
CA SER A 217 3.12 29.56 -24.78
C SER A 217 1.63 29.28 -25.02
N MET A 218 1.14 28.10 -24.63
CA MET A 218 -0.29 27.77 -24.69
C MET A 218 -1.13 28.64 -23.75
N LEU A 219 -0.70 28.84 -22.50
CA LEU A 219 -1.40 29.70 -21.54
C LEU A 219 -1.44 31.17 -21.99
N ALA A 220 -0.34 31.68 -22.54
CA ALA A 220 -0.30 33.03 -23.10
C ALA A 220 -1.28 33.20 -24.26
N ARG A 221 -1.33 32.22 -25.18
CA ARG A 221 -2.31 32.21 -26.29
C ARG A 221 -3.74 32.09 -25.81
N PHE A 222 -4.00 31.31 -24.76
CA PHE A 222 -5.35 31.19 -24.21
C PHE A 222 -5.89 32.56 -23.76
N ARG A 223 -5.05 33.37 -23.13
CA ARG A 223 -5.42 34.73 -22.70
C ARG A 223 -5.75 35.65 -23.87
N THR A 224 -5.04 35.52 -25.00
CA THR A 224 -5.30 36.34 -26.20
C THR A 224 -6.53 35.85 -26.96
N ASP A 225 -6.65 34.53 -27.12
CA ASP A 225 -7.64 33.91 -28.00
C ASP A 225 -9.01 33.84 -27.31
N LEU A 226 -9.05 33.76 -25.97
CA LEU A 226 -10.26 33.60 -25.17
C LEU A 226 -10.33 34.59 -23.99
N PRO A 227 -10.35 35.91 -24.26
CA PRO A 227 -10.25 36.95 -23.22
C PRO A 227 -11.43 36.99 -22.24
N LYS A 228 -12.55 36.33 -22.57
CA LYS A 228 -13.75 36.25 -21.72
C LYS A 228 -13.77 35.02 -20.81
N VAL A 229 -12.87 34.06 -20.99
CA VAL A 229 -12.83 32.86 -20.15
C VAL A 229 -12.04 33.15 -18.89
N GLY A 230 -12.74 33.28 -17.76
CA GLY A 230 -12.13 33.61 -16.47
C GLY A 230 -11.49 32.45 -15.73
N LYS A 231 -11.77 31.19 -16.12
CA LYS A 231 -11.27 29.99 -15.44
C LYS A 231 -11.00 28.86 -16.43
N LEU A 232 -9.92 28.13 -16.18
CA LEU A 232 -9.59 26.86 -16.83
C LEU A 232 -9.77 25.73 -15.82
N LEU A 233 -10.41 24.65 -16.23
CA LEU A 233 -10.61 23.47 -15.39
C LEU A 233 -9.81 22.31 -15.97
N TYR A 234 -8.96 21.71 -15.14
CA TYR A 234 -8.26 20.47 -15.46
C TYR A 234 -8.78 19.39 -14.50
N PRO A 235 -9.46 18.35 -14.98
CA PRO A 235 -9.87 17.24 -14.13
C PRO A 235 -8.63 16.43 -13.73
N LEU A 236 -8.43 16.26 -12.43
CA LEU A 236 -7.40 15.36 -11.91
C LEU A 236 -7.79 13.91 -12.19
N ASP A 237 -6.80 13.09 -12.48
CA ASP A 237 -7.00 11.67 -12.76
C ASP A 237 -7.38 10.92 -11.47
N HIS A 238 -6.78 11.30 -10.34
CA HIS A 238 -6.96 10.63 -9.05
C HIS A 238 -8.03 11.32 -8.19
N LEU A 239 -8.66 10.53 -7.32
CA LEU A 239 -9.61 11.04 -6.33
C LEU A 239 -8.89 11.32 -5.02
N TYR A 240 -8.89 12.58 -4.60
CA TYR A 240 -8.23 13.03 -3.36
C TYR A 240 -9.27 13.34 -2.28
N ALA A 241 -8.94 13.01 -1.04
CA ALA A 241 -9.69 13.53 0.10
C ALA A 241 -9.46 15.05 0.24
N GLU A 242 -10.44 15.77 0.76
CA GLU A 242 -10.33 17.23 0.95
C GLU A 242 -9.14 17.61 1.86
N SER A 243 -8.88 16.79 2.89
CA SER A 243 -7.75 16.97 3.81
C SER A 243 -6.39 16.71 3.19
N SER A 244 -6.32 15.96 2.08
CA SER A 244 -5.06 15.57 1.44
C SER A 244 -4.77 16.32 0.15
N LEU A 245 -5.76 17.01 -0.44
CA LEU A 245 -5.63 17.73 -1.71
C LEU A 245 -4.69 18.94 -1.60
N CYS A 246 -3.41 18.71 -1.87
CA CYS A 246 -2.40 19.73 -2.00
C CYS A 246 -1.33 19.31 -3.02
N LEU A 247 -0.54 20.28 -3.50
CA LEU A 247 0.45 20.04 -4.55
C LEU A 247 1.44 18.92 -4.20
N ARG A 248 1.84 18.81 -2.93
CA ARG A 248 2.80 17.80 -2.46
C ARG A 248 2.26 16.38 -2.49
N ASN A 249 0.94 16.23 -2.36
CA ASN A 249 0.26 14.93 -2.21
C ASN A 249 -0.38 14.44 -3.50
N LEU A 250 -0.27 15.20 -4.60
CA LEU A 250 -0.74 14.73 -5.90
C LEU A 250 -0.03 13.43 -6.31
N GLN A 251 -0.77 12.53 -6.92
CA GLN A 251 -0.36 11.18 -7.29
C GLN A 251 -0.23 11.05 -8.82
N GLY A 252 0.67 10.15 -9.26
CA GLY A 252 0.89 9.85 -10.67
C GLY A 252 1.02 11.09 -11.57
N ARG A 253 0.22 11.12 -12.64
CA ARG A 253 0.21 12.19 -13.64
C ARG A 253 -0.19 13.55 -13.07
N ASP A 254 -1.12 13.57 -12.10
CA ASP A 254 -1.55 14.81 -11.46
C ASP A 254 -0.38 15.51 -10.79
N ARG A 255 0.53 14.75 -10.18
CA ARG A 255 1.75 15.28 -9.56
C ARG A 255 2.59 16.04 -10.56
N SER A 256 2.91 15.41 -11.69
CA SER A 256 3.72 16.04 -12.72
C SER A 256 3.06 17.31 -13.25
N ILE A 257 1.76 17.26 -13.56
CA ILE A 257 1.01 18.41 -14.09
C ILE A 257 0.91 19.54 -13.06
N GLY A 258 0.59 19.21 -11.81
CA GLY A 258 0.50 20.18 -10.73
C GLY A 258 1.81 20.91 -10.53
N ARG A 259 2.97 20.22 -10.63
CA ARG A 259 4.29 20.86 -10.55
C ARG A 259 4.53 21.84 -11.69
N TYR A 260 4.29 21.42 -12.94
CA TYR A 260 4.43 22.31 -14.09
C TYR A 260 3.52 23.54 -13.99
N LEU A 261 2.26 23.36 -13.57
CA LEU A 261 1.32 24.46 -13.42
C LEU A 261 1.73 25.39 -12.27
N ASN A 262 2.18 24.85 -11.13
CA ASN A 262 2.61 25.66 -10.00
C ASN A 262 3.77 26.60 -10.36
N GLU A 263 4.72 26.14 -11.17
CA GLU A 263 5.85 26.95 -11.61
C GLU A 263 5.44 27.97 -12.68
N ILE A 264 4.70 27.55 -13.71
CA ILE A 264 4.43 28.39 -14.89
C ILE A 264 3.30 29.39 -14.67
N CYS A 265 2.26 29.03 -13.91
CA CYS A 265 1.04 29.84 -13.82
C CYS A 265 1.36 31.26 -13.36
N SER A 266 2.22 31.42 -12.34
CA SER A 266 2.63 32.74 -11.85
C SER A 266 3.31 33.57 -12.93
N GLU A 267 4.22 32.98 -13.71
CA GLU A 267 4.90 33.64 -14.83
C GLU A 267 3.99 33.97 -16.01
N ALA A 268 2.91 33.19 -16.18
CA ALA A 268 1.93 33.37 -17.24
C ALA A 268 0.74 34.26 -16.84
N CYS A 269 0.76 34.87 -15.64
CA CYS A 269 -0.33 35.65 -15.06
C CYS A 269 -1.62 34.84 -14.79
N PHE A 270 -1.49 33.58 -14.40
CA PHE A 270 -2.57 32.71 -13.94
C PHE A 270 -2.45 32.43 -12.44
N TYR A 271 -3.59 32.26 -11.78
CA TYR A 271 -3.66 31.68 -10.44
C TYR A 271 -3.93 30.18 -10.56
N PHE A 272 -3.09 29.36 -9.92
CA PHE A 272 -3.29 27.92 -9.81
C PHE A 272 -3.95 27.59 -8.47
N MET A 273 -5.08 26.88 -8.50
CA MET A 273 -5.85 26.53 -7.31
C MET A 273 -6.40 25.11 -7.46
N PHE A 274 -6.49 24.39 -6.36
CA PHE A 274 -7.27 23.15 -6.28
C PHE A 274 -8.73 23.47 -5.98
N GLY A 275 -9.64 22.65 -6.51
CA GLY A 275 -11.07 22.75 -6.25
C GLY A 275 -11.75 21.40 -6.38
N GLN A 276 -12.82 21.21 -5.62
CA GLN A 276 -13.63 20.01 -5.66
C GLN A 276 -14.94 20.29 -6.42
N THR A 277 -15.31 19.39 -7.32
CA THR A 277 -16.60 19.42 -8.01
C THR A 277 -17.58 18.54 -7.25
N THR A 278 -18.73 19.09 -6.86
CA THR A 278 -19.75 18.36 -6.08
C THR A 278 -20.88 17.82 -6.95
N HIS A 279 -21.07 18.37 -8.16
CA HIS A 279 -22.12 18.02 -9.10
C HIS A 279 -21.59 18.17 -10.54
N PHE A 280 -22.04 17.29 -11.44
CA PHE A 280 -21.82 17.36 -12.90
C PHE A 280 -23.15 17.40 -13.62
#